data_AF-A0A4Y8V768-F1
#
_entry.id   AF-A0A4Y8V768-F1
#
_cell.length_a   1.000
_cell.length_b   1.000
_cell.length_c   1.000
_cell.angle_alpha   90.00
_cell.angle_beta   90.00
_cell.angle_gamma   90.00
#
_symmetry.space_group_name_H-M   'P 1'
#
loop_
_entity.id
_entity.type
_entity.pdbx_description
1 polymer ?
#
loop_
_entity_poly.entity_id
_entity_poly.type
_entity_poly.pdbx_seq_one_letter_code
_entity_poly.pdbx_strand_id
1 'polypeptide(L)'
;MSNPVDPQDSMQQPPQAPDHRDMWLKGFPCLLLMLAALYYFPLTTLNVPGLIVMVLAVSWCYYHYFLPLHLIRRRAFLTHLTSDHSVLRRWLWRGMWSRFLLLIWCVVLAASVLLLSHNFSPAEWWILLCCVPVLLLLLPQALRWSGSEADQYVHLPLALRVAVYLTIVISTLGLIAVQILGEGVPDTRQLSLMQVVSQSWSTALDSTGLPVTGWLSGVEAVMSNSVWHLMQQASSLSEQSAGLKLAAWLIFLLFVTLRAALIWFVLAGLLSWLLGAARRGDRLLSDTNAGAHFVSGVSLLAIVSLLLAQPGVSVFVSRLADQSMLALPLPAPDPCARLAPLELAQSEERSRNATNNAYLLWQQDTEQQLDAAFEQAFAHLEPAVDSYLDWNFSISGQYLQLGFLLSAMLEQDVEQRFADYIGTKIDEHLNPVLSPALHQVREELLQQFDSEAQAFYVKQAMYLDGLMASSTCLLPVLPPLTMPELVNKSAVGVGPLVGLLVSRFAVHGGARVGSKVLTRSASKRIISASAAKVSAKVAESTGLAGLGVGCGVMAPVCVPVLFVATWLGTDLLINKFDEAINRPQMKADLMAALHEEKQRLQAEYKDLFASAASQLLAEVHNHQDQRFRILRDGI
;
A
#
# COMPACT_ATOMS: atom_id res chain seq x y z
N MET A 1 19.69 38.79 -28.80
CA MET A 1 20.17 38.59 -27.43
C MET A 1 18.99 38.15 -26.59
N SER A 2 18.75 36.84 -26.57
CA SER A 2 17.67 36.20 -25.83
C SER A 2 18.35 35.23 -24.87
N ASN A 3 18.23 35.50 -23.56
CA ASN A 3 18.86 34.69 -22.53
C ASN A 3 18.29 33.26 -22.56
N PRO A 4 19.14 32.22 -22.46
CA PRO A 4 18.67 30.86 -22.25
C PRO A 4 18.08 30.77 -20.83
N VAL A 5 16.85 30.29 -20.74
CA VAL A 5 16.20 29.96 -19.47
C VAL A 5 16.75 28.59 -19.05
N ASP A 6 17.46 28.57 -17.92
CA ASP A 6 17.98 27.35 -17.30
C ASP A 6 16.82 26.43 -16.87
N PRO A 7 16.74 25.18 -17.35
CA PRO A 7 15.67 24.24 -16.97
C PRO A 7 15.86 23.62 -15.58
N GLN A 8 16.87 24.03 -14.80
CA GLN A 8 17.17 23.47 -13.48
C GLN A 8 16.45 24.17 -12.30
N ASP A 9 15.79 25.30 -12.51
CA ASP A 9 15.19 26.08 -11.41
C ASP A 9 13.73 25.68 -11.07
N SER A 10 13.23 24.59 -11.66
CA SER A 10 11.95 23.97 -11.27
C SER A 10 12.15 22.80 -10.30
N MET A 11 13.23 22.80 -9.52
CA MET A 11 13.33 21.97 -8.32
C MET A 11 12.20 22.36 -7.37
N GLN A 12 11.19 21.50 -7.36
CA GLN A 12 10.03 21.45 -6.46
C GLN A 12 10.33 22.13 -5.13
N GLN A 13 9.85 23.38 -4.98
CA GLN A 13 9.81 24.01 -3.66
C GLN A 13 9.08 23.04 -2.72
N PRO A 14 9.66 22.72 -1.55
CA PRO A 14 9.01 21.84 -0.61
C PRO A 14 7.63 22.45 -0.28
N PRO A 15 6.55 21.64 -0.29
CA PRO A 15 5.21 22.13 -0.04
C PRO A 15 5.22 22.89 1.28
N GLN A 16 4.95 24.19 1.21
CA GLN A 16 4.96 25.05 2.38
C GLN A 16 4.01 24.47 3.43
N ALA A 17 4.48 24.39 4.68
CA ALA A 17 3.64 23.97 5.79
C ALA A 17 2.35 24.82 5.78
N PRO A 18 1.17 24.21 5.98
CA PRO A 18 -0.08 24.95 5.95
C PRO A 18 0.01 26.14 6.93
N ASP A 19 -0.36 27.32 6.45
CA ASP A 19 -0.30 28.53 7.28
C ASP A 19 -1.12 28.28 8.56
N HIS A 20 -0.46 28.46 9.70
CA HIS A 20 -1.07 28.31 11.01
C HIS A 20 -2.35 29.15 11.10
N ARG A 21 -2.37 30.34 10.48
CA ARG A 21 -3.55 31.22 10.46
C ARG A 21 -4.74 30.58 9.77
N ASP A 22 -4.52 29.95 8.62
CA ASP A 22 -5.57 29.29 7.83
C ASP A 22 -6.19 28.11 8.57
N MET A 23 -5.37 27.34 9.28
CA MET A 23 -5.83 26.20 10.06
C MET A 23 -6.71 26.64 11.24
N TRP A 24 -6.40 27.76 11.89
CA TRP A 24 -7.26 28.32 12.94
C TRP A 24 -8.53 28.96 12.37
N LEU A 25 -8.40 29.77 11.32
CA LEU A 25 -9.53 30.49 10.72
C LEU A 25 -10.59 29.56 10.14
N LYS A 26 -10.18 28.46 9.50
CA LYS A 26 -11.10 27.50 8.86
C LYS A 26 -11.40 26.31 9.75
N GLY A 27 -10.39 25.76 10.43
CA GLY A 27 -10.52 24.54 11.23
C GLY A 27 -11.36 24.76 12.48
N PHE A 28 -11.09 25.81 13.25
CA PHE A 28 -11.79 26.08 14.51
C PHE A 28 -13.32 26.16 14.35
N PRO A 29 -13.89 27.02 13.48
CA PRO A 29 -15.35 27.13 13.35
C PRO A 29 -16.00 25.83 12.84
N CYS A 30 -15.35 25.09 11.93
CA CYS A 30 -15.88 23.81 11.45
C CYS A 30 -15.91 22.75 12.56
N LEU A 31 -14.87 22.67 13.38
CA LEU A 31 -14.83 21.74 14.51
C LEU A 31 -15.88 22.09 15.57
N LEU A 32 -16.06 23.39 15.86
CA LEU A 32 -17.11 23.87 16.75
C LEU A 32 -18.51 23.55 16.22
N LEU A 33 -18.75 23.75 14.92
CA LEU A 33 -20.03 23.44 14.29
C LEU A 33 -20.35 21.94 14.37
N MET A 34 -19.34 21.07 14.17
CA MET A 34 -19.52 19.63 14.29
C MET A 34 -19.83 19.19 15.73
N LEU A 35 -19.15 19.77 16.73
CA LEU A 35 -19.48 19.54 18.13
C LEU A 35 -20.88 20.05 18.48
N ALA A 36 -21.24 21.24 17.98
CA ALA A 36 -22.58 21.79 18.18
C ALA A 36 -23.66 20.91 17.53
N ALA A 37 -23.41 20.35 16.33
CA ALA A 37 -24.31 19.41 15.70
C ALA A 37 -24.51 18.15 16.55
N LEU A 38 -23.44 17.58 17.13
CA LEU A 38 -23.55 16.43 18.03
C LEU A 38 -24.26 16.77 19.35
N TYR A 39 -24.11 17.99 19.86
CA TYR A 39 -24.75 18.46 21.10
C TYR A 39 -26.25 18.75 20.91
N TYR A 40 -26.63 19.50 19.87
CA TYR A 40 -28.00 19.97 19.66
C TYR A 40 -28.90 18.96 18.97
N PHE A 41 -28.34 17.94 18.32
CA PHE A 41 -29.10 16.86 17.69
C PHE A 41 -28.83 15.50 18.37
N PRO A 42 -29.20 15.33 19.66
CA PRO A 42 -29.09 14.05 20.33
C PRO A 42 -30.03 13.02 19.71
N LEU A 43 -29.75 11.73 19.94
CA LEU A 43 -30.54 10.61 19.46
C LEU A 43 -32.05 10.73 19.78
N THR A 44 -32.41 11.37 20.89
CA THR A 44 -33.80 11.55 21.32
C THR A 44 -34.61 12.52 20.47
N THR A 45 -33.98 13.50 19.82
CA THR A 45 -34.68 14.52 19.02
C THR A 45 -34.68 14.24 17.52
N LEU A 46 -33.91 13.24 17.07
CA LEU A 46 -33.77 12.92 15.66
C LEU A 46 -34.93 12.06 15.14
N ASN A 47 -35.64 12.58 14.14
CA ASN A 47 -36.51 11.76 13.28
C ASN A 47 -35.67 10.80 12.43
N VAL A 48 -36.28 9.72 11.91
CA VAL A 48 -35.62 8.72 11.03
C VAL A 48 -34.75 9.36 9.92
N PRO A 49 -35.23 10.32 9.09
CA PRO A 49 -34.39 10.93 8.06
C PRO A 49 -33.20 11.71 8.66
N GLY A 50 -33.41 12.40 9.78
CA GLY A 50 -32.34 13.11 10.49
C GLY A 50 -31.28 12.17 11.02
N LEU A 51 -31.68 11.03 11.57
CA LEU A 51 -30.77 9.98 12.02
C LEU A 51 -29.91 9.44 10.87
N ILE A 52 -30.52 9.15 9.72
CA ILE A 52 -29.81 8.68 8.52
C ILE A 52 -28.78 9.72 8.07
N VAL A 53 -29.18 10.99 7.96
CA VAL A 53 -28.28 12.08 7.55
C VAL A 53 -27.12 12.22 8.53
N MET A 54 -27.39 12.19 9.83
CA MET A 54 -26.36 12.33 10.86
C MET A 54 -25.37 11.16 10.81
N VAL A 55 -25.85 9.92 10.69
CA VAL A 55 -25.00 8.72 10.55
C VAL A 55 -24.13 8.82 9.29
N LEU A 56 -24.68 9.26 8.16
CA LEU A 56 -23.92 9.43 6.92
C LEU A 56 -22.86 10.53 7.04
N ALA A 57 -23.20 11.68 7.62
CA ALA A 57 -22.27 12.79 7.81
C ALA A 57 -21.10 12.42 8.76
N VAL A 58 -21.40 11.75 9.87
CA VAL A 58 -20.41 11.27 10.82
C VAL A 58 -19.55 10.15 10.22
N SER A 59 -20.17 9.20 9.50
CA SER A 59 -19.46 8.11 8.80
C SER A 59 -18.50 8.67 7.74
N TRP A 60 -18.91 9.72 7.02
CA TRP A 60 -18.06 10.41 6.05
C TRP A 60 -16.82 11.03 6.72
N CYS A 61 -16.98 11.67 7.89
CA CYS A 61 -15.84 12.16 8.66
C CYS A 61 -14.90 11.02 9.05
N TYR A 62 -15.41 9.94 9.64
CA TYR A 62 -14.61 8.76 9.98
C TYR A 62 -13.87 8.19 8.78
N TYR A 63 -14.52 8.10 7.63
CA TYR A 63 -13.93 7.59 6.40
C TYR A 63 -12.73 8.44 5.97
N HIS A 64 -12.84 9.77 6.04
CA HIS A 64 -11.73 10.67 5.73
C HIS A 64 -10.53 10.53 6.69
N TYR A 65 -10.78 10.26 7.97
CA TYR A 65 -9.70 10.00 8.93
C TYR A 65 -9.02 8.64 8.69
N PHE A 66 -9.80 7.57 8.56
CA PHE A 66 -9.26 6.21 8.52
C PHE A 66 -8.75 5.78 7.14
N LEU A 67 -9.27 6.33 6.04
CA LEU A 67 -8.87 5.95 4.69
C LEU A 67 -7.35 6.07 4.45
N PRO A 68 -6.67 7.20 4.71
CA PRO A 68 -5.23 7.30 4.49
C PRO A 68 -4.44 6.32 5.37
N LEU A 69 -4.82 6.18 6.65
CA LEU A 69 -4.16 5.25 7.58
C LEU A 69 -4.33 3.79 7.15
N HIS A 70 -5.52 3.42 6.70
CA HIS A 70 -5.82 2.07 6.23
C HIS A 70 -5.06 1.74 4.95
N LEU A 71 -4.98 2.69 4.01
CA LEU A 71 -4.18 2.52 2.79
C LEU A 71 -2.69 2.43 3.09
N ILE A 72 -2.15 3.23 4.03
CA ILE A 72 -0.73 3.16 4.42
C ILE A 72 -0.40 1.81 5.07
N ARG A 73 -1.17 1.38 6.09
CA ARG A 73 -0.96 0.08 6.75
C ARG A 73 -1.02 -1.07 5.77
N ARG A 74 -2.01 -1.03 4.88
CA ARG A 74 -2.19 -2.07 3.89
C ARG A 74 -1.08 -2.08 2.84
N ARG A 75 -0.65 -0.91 2.34
CA ARG A 75 0.50 -0.83 1.43
C ARG A 75 1.76 -1.36 2.12
N ALA A 76 2.02 -0.98 3.37
CA ALA A 76 3.15 -1.51 4.13
C ALA A 76 3.06 -3.04 4.32
N PHE A 77 1.89 -3.55 4.70
CA PHE A 77 1.64 -4.99 4.86
C PHE A 77 1.82 -5.76 3.55
N LEU A 78 1.25 -5.26 2.45
CA LEU A 78 1.39 -5.87 1.13
C LEU A 78 2.83 -5.80 0.64
N THR A 79 3.54 -4.68 0.82
CA THR A 79 4.96 -4.57 0.45
C THR A 79 5.83 -5.54 1.27
N HIS A 80 5.48 -5.83 2.52
CA HIS A 80 6.25 -6.74 3.37
C HIS A 80 5.97 -8.23 3.09
N LEU A 81 4.70 -8.59 2.87
CA LEU A 81 4.28 -10.00 2.77
C LEU A 81 4.11 -10.51 1.34
N THR A 82 3.91 -9.62 0.38
CA THR A 82 3.65 -10.02 -0.99
C THR A 82 4.75 -9.53 -1.90
N SER A 83 5.26 -10.44 -2.73
CA SER A 83 6.18 -10.07 -3.80
C SER A 83 5.53 -9.01 -4.70
N ASP A 84 6.35 -8.12 -5.26
CA ASP A 84 5.93 -6.99 -6.09
C ASP A 84 4.99 -7.40 -7.25
N HIS A 85 5.12 -8.66 -7.70
CA HIS A 85 4.38 -9.25 -8.82
C HIS A 85 3.08 -9.96 -8.48
N SER A 86 2.78 -10.21 -7.20
CA SER A 86 1.66 -11.10 -6.87
C SER A 86 0.33 -10.52 -7.39
N VAL A 87 -0.46 -11.37 -8.07
CA VAL A 87 -1.83 -11.04 -8.50
C VAL A 87 -2.66 -10.62 -7.28
N LEU A 88 -2.39 -11.26 -6.13
CA LEU A 88 -2.96 -10.91 -4.84
C LEU A 88 -2.68 -9.46 -4.46
N ARG A 89 -1.43 -8.97 -4.61
CA ARG A 89 -1.08 -7.56 -4.39
C ARG A 89 -1.84 -6.67 -5.35
N ARG A 90 -1.90 -6.94 -6.66
CA ARG A 90 -2.63 -6.09 -7.63
C ARG A 90 -4.12 -5.97 -7.33
N TRP A 91 -4.77 -7.09 -7.06
CA TRP A 91 -6.18 -7.13 -6.69
C TRP A 91 -6.43 -6.41 -5.34
N LEU A 92 -5.56 -6.66 -4.37
CA LEU A 92 -5.57 -5.97 -3.07
C LEU A 92 -4.89 -4.58 -3.13
N TRP A 93 -4.40 -4.07 -4.24
CA TRP A 93 -3.79 -2.73 -4.27
C TRP A 93 -4.85 -1.68 -4.58
N ARG A 94 -5.79 -2.01 -5.49
CA ARG A 94 -6.93 -1.16 -5.86
C ARG A 94 -7.90 -0.94 -4.70
N GLY A 95 -7.98 -1.90 -3.78
CA GLY A 95 -8.59 -1.70 -2.48
C GLY A 95 -10.07 -1.44 -2.44
N MET A 96 -10.81 -1.88 -3.44
CA MET A 96 -12.26 -1.74 -3.47
C MET A 96 -12.92 -2.47 -2.29
N TRP A 97 -12.60 -3.76 -2.08
CA TRP A 97 -13.11 -4.55 -0.94
C TRP A 97 -12.72 -3.96 0.41
N SER A 98 -11.47 -3.55 0.59
CA SER A 98 -11.02 -2.95 1.85
C SER A 98 -11.71 -1.60 2.12
N ARG A 99 -11.96 -0.79 1.08
CA ARG A 99 -12.68 0.48 1.20
C ARG A 99 -14.15 0.26 1.53
N PHE A 100 -14.77 -0.77 0.94
CA PHE A 100 -16.14 -1.18 1.25
C PHE A 100 -16.27 -1.64 2.71
N LEU A 101 -15.38 -2.51 3.18
CA LEU A 101 -15.33 -2.93 4.58
C LEU A 101 -15.05 -1.76 5.53
N LEU A 102 -14.16 -0.84 5.13
CA LEU A 102 -13.91 0.37 5.89
C LEU A 102 -15.17 1.25 5.98
N LEU A 103 -15.93 1.38 4.89
CA LEU A 103 -17.19 2.14 4.89
C LEU A 103 -18.22 1.54 5.85
N ILE A 104 -18.38 0.21 5.85
CA ILE A 104 -19.24 -0.48 6.82
C ILE A 104 -18.77 -0.18 8.25
N TRP A 105 -17.46 -0.26 8.50
CA TRP A 105 -16.88 0.04 9.81
C TRP A 105 -17.12 1.50 10.23
N CYS A 106 -17.00 2.47 9.31
CA CYS A 106 -17.29 3.87 9.59
C CYS A 106 -18.76 4.11 9.94
N VAL A 107 -19.70 3.37 9.33
CA VAL A 107 -21.13 3.44 9.70
C VAL A 107 -21.34 2.90 11.12
N VAL A 108 -20.70 1.78 11.48
CA VAL A 108 -20.76 1.23 12.84
C VAL A 108 -20.18 2.22 13.87
N LEU A 109 -19.03 2.83 13.59
CA LEU A 109 -18.44 3.87 14.45
C LEU A 109 -19.30 5.12 14.55
N ALA A 110 -19.98 5.51 13.47
CA ALA A 110 -20.92 6.63 13.45
C ALA A 110 -22.14 6.36 14.33
N ALA A 111 -22.72 5.17 14.24
CA ALA A 111 -23.78 4.75 15.16
C ALA A 111 -23.29 4.72 16.62
N SER A 112 -22.07 4.22 16.84
CA SER A 112 -21.46 4.12 18.18
C SER A 112 -21.20 5.48 18.81
N VAL A 113 -20.74 6.48 18.05
CA VAL A 113 -20.51 7.83 18.61
C VAL A 113 -21.81 8.49 18.98
N LEU A 114 -22.86 8.38 18.14
CA LEU A 114 -24.17 8.93 18.47
C LEU A 114 -24.74 8.26 19.73
N LEU A 115 -24.63 6.93 19.80
CA LEU A 115 -25.05 6.13 20.94
C LEU A 115 -24.36 6.62 22.21
N LEU A 116 -23.03 6.60 22.23
CA LEU A 116 -22.23 6.91 23.42
C LEU A 116 -22.15 8.41 23.76
N SER A 117 -22.46 9.30 22.81
CA SER A 117 -22.51 10.75 23.06
C SER A 117 -23.84 11.21 23.66
N HIS A 118 -24.85 10.34 23.71
CA HIS A 118 -26.21 10.73 24.06
C HIS A 118 -26.36 11.31 25.47
N ASN A 119 -25.79 10.63 26.47
CA ASN A 119 -25.84 11.06 27.87
C ASN A 119 -24.57 11.78 28.30
N PHE A 120 -23.99 12.60 27.43
CA PHE A 120 -22.93 13.51 27.86
C PHE A 120 -23.53 14.67 28.66
N SER A 121 -22.98 14.95 29.83
CA SER A 121 -23.40 16.12 30.60
C SER A 121 -22.90 17.42 29.97
N PRO A 122 -23.54 18.57 30.27
CA PRO A 122 -23.07 19.86 29.76
C PRO A 122 -21.60 20.15 30.12
N ALA A 123 -21.14 19.71 31.30
CA ALA A 123 -19.76 19.89 31.74
C ALA A 123 -18.77 19.07 30.90
N GLU A 124 -19.13 17.84 30.53
CA GLU A 124 -18.33 17.00 29.64
C GLU A 124 -18.22 17.61 28.24
N TRP A 125 -19.31 18.20 27.70
CA TRP A 125 -19.27 18.94 26.44
C TRP A 125 -18.34 20.16 26.49
N TRP A 126 -18.33 20.90 27.61
CA TRP A 126 -17.39 22.01 27.79
C TRP A 126 -15.93 21.56 27.78
N ILE A 127 -15.61 20.39 28.36
CA ILE A 127 -14.25 19.83 28.29
C ILE A 127 -13.86 19.56 26.84
N LEU A 128 -14.73 18.91 26.07
CA LEU A 128 -14.49 18.61 24.66
C LEU A 128 -14.29 19.91 23.86
N LEU A 129 -15.10 20.93 24.11
CA LEU A 129 -15.00 22.25 23.49
C LEU A 129 -13.65 22.92 23.80
N CYS A 130 -13.24 22.94 25.07
CA CYS A 130 -11.97 23.52 25.52
C CYS A 130 -10.74 22.78 24.98
N CYS A 131 -10.90 21.51 24.60
CA CYS A 131 -9.84 20.71 24.00
C CYS A 131 -9.69 20.93 22.48
N VAL A 132 -10.63 21.62 21.80
CA VAL A 132 -10.51 21.93 20.36
C VAL A 132 -9.28 22.83 20.07
N PRO A 133 -9.05 23.94 20.79
CA PRO A 133 -7.80 24.70 20.70
C PRO A 133 -6.55 23.85 20.91
N VAL A 134 -6.60 22.90 21.86
CA VAL A 134 -5.46 22.01 22.15
C VAL A 134 -5.12 21.14 20.94
N LEU A 135 -6.11 20.55 20.27
CA LEU A 135 -5.89 19.81 19.02
C LEU A 135 -5.23 20.68 17.94
N LEU A 136 -5.71 21.91 17.76
CA LEU A 136 -5.18 22.85 16.77
C LEU A 136 -3.77 23.35 17.11
N LEU A 137 -3.39 23.40 18.39
CA LEU A 137 -2.02 23.70 18.82
C LEU A 137 -1.08 22.50 18.67
N LEU A 138 -1.56 21.28 18.94
CA LEU A 138 -0.76 20.06 18.87
C LEU A 138 -0.47 19.63 17.42
N LEU A 139 -1.41 19.83 16.49
CA LEU A 139 -1.23 19.45 15.09
C LEU A 139 0.00 20.09 14.40
N PRO A 140 0.23 21.42 14.43
CA PRO A 140 1.39 22.03 13.79
C PRO A 140 2.69 21.60 14.46
N GLN A 141 2.67 21.35 15.77
CA GLN A 141 3.83 20.81 16.49
C GLN A 141 4.13 19.36 16.04
N ALA A 142 3.11 18.53 15.89
CA ALA A 142 3.24 17.16 15.37
C ALA A 142 3.71 17.15 13.90
N LEU A 143 3.26 18.11 13.09
CA LEU A 143 3.74 18.30 11.71
C LEU A 143 5.23 18.69 11.70
N ARG A 144 5.68 19.57 12.58
CA ARG A 144 7.12 19.91 12.69
C ARG A 144 7.95 18.70 13.08
N TRP A 145 7.50 17.94 14.08
CA TRP A 145 8.24 16.79 14.59
C TRP A 145 8.35 15.65 13.57
N SER A 146 7.28 15.37 12.83
CA SER A 146 7.29 14.31 11.80
C SER A 146 7.97 14.72 10.49
N GLY A 147 8.25 16.01 10.29
CA GLY A 147 8.79 16.54 9.03
C GLY A 147 10.23 16.12 8.72
N SER A 148 11.01 15.76 9.72
CA SER A 148 12.39 15.30 9.51
C SER A 148 12.50 13.81 9.16
N GLU A 149 11.49 13.00 9.50
CA GLU A 149 11.57 11.54 9.45
C GLU A 149 10.59 10.88 8.48
N ALA A 150 9.52 11.59 8.05
CA ALA A 150 8.44 10.99 7.27
C ALA A 150 8.33 11.56 5.85
N ASP A 151 8.10 10.65 4.90
CA ASP A 151 7.82 10.97 3.50
C ASP A 151 6.58 11.89 3.36
N GLN A 152 6.59 12.76 2.35
CA GLN A 152 5.61 13.84 2.13
C GLN A 152 4.16 13.34 2.07
N TYR A 153 3.95 12.11 1.58
CA TYR A 153 2.63 11.49 1.49
C TYR A 153 2.06 11.01 2.84
N VAL A 154 2.93 10.64 3.79
CA VAL A 154 2.54 10.01 5.08
C VAL A 154 2.49 11.03 6.23
N HIS A 155 3.14 12.17 6.02
CA HIS A 155 3.36 13.21 7.01
C HIS A 155 2.08 13.70 7.73
N LEU A 156 1.07 14.15 6.97
CA LEU A 156 -0.16 14.71 7.54
C LEU A 156 -1.00 13.68 8.33
N PRO A 157 -1.31 12.47 7.79
CA PRO A 157 -2.04 11.45 8.54
C PRO A 157 -1.33 11.02 9.83
N LEU A 158 0.01 10.97 9.84
CA LEU A 158 0.79 10.61 11.02
C LEU A 158 0.76 11.71 12.08
N ALA A 159 1.01 12.96 11.68
CA ALA A 159 0.95 14.10 12.58
C ALA A 159 -0.44 14.27 13.22
N LEU A 160 -1.49 14.15 12.41
CA LEU A 160 -2.87 14.22 12.89
C LEU A 160 -3.17 13.10 13.88
N ARG A 161 -2.67 11.89 13.65
CA ARG A 161 -2.84 10.77 14.58
C ARG A 161 -2.20 11.03 15.94
N VAL A 162 -0.98 11.56 15.96
CA VAL A 162 -0.28 11.92 17.20
C VAL A 162 -1.04 13.01 17.95
N ALA A 163 -1.41 14.09 17.26
CA ALA A 163 -2.17 15.20 17.85
C ALA A 163 -3.50 14.71 18.45
N VAL A 164 -4.26 13.90 17.71
CA VAL A 164 -5.54 13.34 18.16
C VAL A 164 -5.37 12.44 19.38
N TYR A 165 -4.38 11.55 19.42
CA TYR A 165 -4.16 10.70 20.59
C TYR A 165 -3.78 11.50 21.84
N LEU A 166 -2.95 12.53 21.70
CA LEU A 166 -2.62 13.43 22.81
C LEU A 166 -3.88 14.18 23.29
N THR A 167 -4.72 14.67 22.38
CA THR A 167 -6.00 15.30 22.74
C THR A 167 -6.97 14.31 23.39
N ILE A 168 -7.01 13.05 22.96
CA ILE A 168 -7.82 11.99 23.60
C ILE A 168 -7.34 11.78 25.04
N VAL A 169 -6.04 11.69 25.29
CA VAL A 169 -5.50 11.55 26.66
C VAL A 169 -5.88 12.75 27.52
N ILE A 170 -5.67 13.98 27.03
CA ILE A 170 -5.99 15.21 27.78
C ILE A 170 -7.49 15.32 28.07
N SER A 171 -8.34 15.09 27.07
CA SER A 171 -9.79 15.14 27.24
C SER A 171 -10.31 14.02 28.13
N THR A 172 -9.74 12.82 28.06
CA THR A 172 -10.09 11.70 28.96
C THR A 172 -9.81 12.06 30.42
N LEU A 173 -8.63 12.65 30.71
CA LEU A 173 -8.32 13.12 32.07
C LEU A 173 -9.29 14.21 32.53
N GLY A 174 -9.66 15.14 31.65
CA GLY A 174 -10.68 16.16 31.94
C GLY A 174 -12.04 15.55 32.25
N LEU A 175 -12.51 14.61 31.43
CA LEU A 175 -13.79 13.91 31.61
C LEU A 175 -13.83 13.14 32.91
N ILE A 176 -12.76 12.41 33.25
CA ILE A 176 -12.64 11.72 34.54
C ILE A 176 -12.73 12.71 35.70
N ALA A 177 -12.03 13.84 35.61
CA ALA A 177 -12.06 14.86 36.66
C ALA A 177 -13.48 15.41 36.86
N VAL A 178 -14.21 15.72 35.79
CA VAL A 178 -15.61 16.19 35.89
C VAL A 178 -16.54 15.11 36.43
N GLN A 179 -16.39 13.87 35.98
CA GLN A 179 -17.20 12.75 36.46
C GLN A 179 -16.99 12.45 37.95
N ILE A 180 -15.75 12.58 38.45
CA ILE A 180 -15.44 12.34 39.87
C ILE A 180 -15.82 13.54 40.75
N LEU A 181 -15.61 14.77 40.27
CA LEU A 181 -15.75 15.99 41.10
C LEU A 181 -17.11 16.68 40.96
N GLY A 182 -17.78 16.53 39.82
CA GLY A 182 -18.94 17.34 39.44
C GLY A 182 -20.26 16.59 39.39
N GLU A 183 -20.24 15.28 39.12
CA GLU A 183 -21.47 14.51 38.95
C GLU A 183 -21.81 13.69 40.19
N GLY A 184 -22.99 13.97 40.76
CA GLY A 184 -23.56 13.13 41.82
C GLY A 184 -23.98 11.78 41.24
N VAL A 185 -23.14 10.76 41.41
CA VAL A 185 -23.46 9.40 40.96
C VAL A 185 -24.50 8.80 41.92
N PRO A 186 -25.65 8.30 41.43
CA PRO A 186 -26.65 7.66 42.29
C PRO A 186 -26.02 6.45 43.01
N ASP A 187 -26.28 6.32 44.31
CA ASP A 187 -25.77 5.19 45.10
C ASP A 187 -26.55 3.92 44.72
N THR A 188 -25.88 2.99 44.05
CA THR A 188 -26.44 1.71 43.60
C THR A 188 -25.86 0.53 44.38
N ARG A 189 -25.10 0.76 45.45
CA ARG A 189 -24.43 -0.32 46.22
C ARG A 189 -25.40 -1.34 46.80
N GLN A 190 -26.64 -0.93 47.08
CA GLN A 190 -27.70 -1.79 47.62
C GLN A 190 -28.43 -2.61 46.55
N LEU A 191 -28.23 -2.29 45.27
CA LEU A 191 -28.90 -2.96 44.16
C LEU A 191 -28.02 -4.09 43.63
N SER A 192 -28.66 -5.14 43.12
CA SER A 192 -27.98 -6.12 42.28
C SER A 192 -27.71 -5.55 40.88
N LEU A 193 -26.67 -6.04 40.19
CA LEU A 193 -26.36 -5.63 38.82
C LEU A 193 -27.59 -5.77 37.90
N MET A 194 -28.35 -6.85 38.03
CA MET A 194 -29.55 -7.08 37.21
C MET A 194 -30.63 -6.01 37.45
N GLN A 195 -30.80 -5.55 38.69
CA GLN A 195 -31.73 -4.46 39.01
C GLN A 195 -31.27 -3.14 38.39
N VAL A 196 -29.97 -2.82 38.46
CA VAL A 196 -29.39 -1.63 37.82
C VAL A 196 -29.65 -1.68 36.30
N VAL A 197 -29.40 -2.82 35.67
CA VAL A 197 -29.65 -3.02 34.23
C VAL A 197 -31.13 -2.82 33.90
N SER A 198 -32.04 -3.51 34.60
CA SER A 198 -33.47 -3.42 34.30
C SER A 198 -34.04 -2.02 34.51
N GLN A 199 -33.62 -1.34 35.58
CA GLN A 199 -34.09 0.00 35.91
C GLN A 199 -33.56 1.03 34.91
N SER A 200 -32.29 0.94 34.54
CA SER A 200 -31.68 1.82 33.53
C SER A 200 -32.36 1.65 32.17
N TRP A 201 -32.66 0.40 31.79
CA TRP A 201 -33.32 0.08 30.53
C TRP A 201 -34.75 0.64 30.46
N SER A 202 -35.56 0.44 31.52
CA SER A 202 -36.93 0.95 31.55
C SER A 202 -36.99 2.47 31.50
N THR A 203 -36.15 3.16 32.28
CA THR A 203 -36.13 4.64 32.31
C THR A 203 -35.71 5.22 30.95
N ALA A 204 -34.81 4.56 30.24
CA ALA A 204 -34.37 5.01 28.92
C ALA A 204 -35.45 4.81 27.84
N LEU A 205 -36.21 3.71 27.88
CA LEU A 205 -37.33 3.47 26.95
C LEU A 205 -38.42 4.54 27.06
N ASP A 206 -38.77 4.92 28.28
CA ASP A 206 -39.87 5.86 28.56
C ASP A 206 -39.57 7.30 28.10
N SER A 207 -38.30 7.62 27.85
CA SER A 207 -37.85 8.97 27.49
C SER A 207 -37.78 9.25 25.98
N THR A 208 -38.18 8.30 25.13
CA THR A 208 -38.01 8.41 23.67
C THR A 208 -39.31 8.20 22.88
N GLY A 209 -39.49 8.96 21.79
CA GLY A 209 -40.68 8.88 20.92
C GLY A 209 -40.60 7.82 19.82
N LEU A 210 -39.42 7.23 19.56
CA LEU A 210 -39.21 6.22 18.51
C LEU A 210 -38.63 4.92 19.14
N PRO A 211 -39.10 3.73 18.73
CA PRO A 211 -38.62 2.47 19.30
C PRO A 211 -37.11 2.31 19.13
N VAL A 212 -36.57 2.57 17.94
CA VAL A 212 -35.14 2.34 17.65
C VAL A 212 -34.24 3.23 18.51
N THR A 213 -34.62 4.50 18.74
CA THR A 213 -33.82 5.42 19.56
C THR A 213 -33.93 5.09 21.04
N GLY A 214 -35.08 4.57 21.51
CA GLY A 214 -35.27 4.06 22.87
C GLY A 214 -34.43 2.82 23.19
N TRP A 215 -34.28 1.91 22.22
CA TRP A 215 -33.38 0.77 22.39
C TRP A 215 -31.92 1.21 22.48
N LEU A 216 -31.51 2.15 21.64
CA LEU A 216 -30.15 2.69 21.66
C LEU A 216 -29.88 3.45 22.96
N SER A 217 -30.74 4.37 23.38
CA SER A 217 -30.60 5.07 24.67
C SER A 217 -30.58 4.08 25.85
N GLY A 218 -31.36 3.01 25.78
CA GLY A 218 -31.35 1.92 26.77
C GLY A 218 -30.01 1.21 26.87
N VAL A 219 -29.38 0.86 25.74
CA VAL A 219 -28.05 0.23 25.74
C VAL A 219 -27.03 1.15 26.40
N GLU A 220 -27.01 2.43 26.04
CA GLU A 220 -26.04 3.37 26.62
C GLU A 220 -26.26 3.57 28.12
N ALA A 221 -27.51 3.76 28.55
CA ALA A 221 -27.85 3.93 29.96
C ALA A 221 -27.44 2.72 30.79
N VAL A 222 -27.69 1.51 30.28
CA VAL A 222 -27.25 0.26 30.91
C VAL A 222 -25.73 0.20 31.01
N MET A 223 -25.00 0.52 29.94
CA MET A 223 -23.53 0.49 29.96
C MET A 223 -22.96 1.49 30.97
N SER A 224 -23.42 2.74 30.92
CA SER A 224 -22.94 3.82 31.80
C SER A 224 -23.21 3.51 33.27
N ASN A 225 -24.45 3.15 33.61
CA ASN A 225 -24.83 2.85 35.00
C ASN A 225 -24.17 1.55 35.52
N SER A 226 -23.96 0.55 34.66
CA SER A 226 -23.26 -0.68 35.05
C SER A 226 -21.79 -0.43 35.37
N VAL A 227 -21.11 0.42 34.58
CA VAL A 227 -19.71 0.80 34.85
C VAL A 227 -19.60 1.52 36.20
N TRP A 228 -20.49 2.47 36.48
CA TRP A 228 -20.54 3.14 37.78
C TRP A 228 -20.88 2.19 38.94
N HIS A 229 -21.81 1.26 38.73
CA HIS A 229 -22.14 0.24 39.73
C HIS A 229 -20.93 -0.64 40.07
N LEU A 230 -20.22 -1.13 39.06
CA LEU A 230 -18.99 -1.91 39.25
C LEU A 230 -17.94 -1.11 40.02
N MET A 231 -17.83 0.18 39.73
CA MET A 231 -16.89 1.07 40.41
C MET A 231 -17.25 1.28 41.89
N GLN A 232 -18.54 1.45 42.19
CA GLN A 232 -19.04 1.55 43.57
C GLN A 232 -18.85 0.23 44.34
N GLN A 233 -19.12 -0.93 43.72
CA GLN A 233 -18.88 -2.23 44.34
C GLN A 233 -17.39 -2.49 44.57
N ALA A 234 -16.54 -2.12 43.60
CA ALA A 234 -15.09 -2.25 43.77
C ALA A 234 -14.56 -1.40 44.93
N SER A 235 -15.14 -0.20 45.15
CA SER A 235 -14.75 0.67 46.25
C SER A 235 -15.08 0.11 47.64
N SER A 236 -16.08 -0.78 47.77
CA SER A 236 -16.48 -1.39 49.05
C SER A 236 -15.69 -2.65 49.41
N LEU A 237 -14.90 -3.20 48.47
CA LEU A 237 -14.09 -4.41 48.72
C LEU A 237 -12.88 -4.12 49.64
N SER A 238 -12.43 -5.16 50.37
CA SER A 238 -11.24 -5.09 51.24
C SER A 238 -9.93 -4.93 50.45
N GLU A 239 -8.82 -4.63 51.14
CA GLU A 239 -7.50 -4.45 50.50
C GLU A 239 -6.95 -5.72 49.81
N GLN A 240 -7.38 -6.91 50.23
CA GLN A 240 -6.89 -8.18 49.69
C GLN A 240 -7.33 -8.44 48.24
N SER A 241 -8.35 -7.73 47.73
CA SER A 241 -8.84 -7.86 46.36
C SER A 241 -8.38 -6.71 45.44
N ALA A 242 -7.11 -6.34 45.53
CA ALA A 242 -6.52 -5.27 44.71
C ALA A 242 -6.73 -5.48 43.20
N GLY A 243 -6.68 -6.72 42.72
CA GLY A 243 -6.90 -7.06 41.31
C GLY A 243 -8.29 -6.70 40.79
N LEU A 244 -9.34 -6.94 41.58
CA LEU A 244 -10.72 -6.59 41.20
C LEU A 244 -10.94 -5.07 41.18
N LYS A 245 -10.33 -4.35 42.12
CA LYS A 245 -10.35 -2.87 42.13
C LYS A 245 -9.68 -2.31 40.88
N LEU A 246 -8.50 -2.84 40.54
CA LEU A 246 -7.77 -2.44 39.34
C LEU A 246 -8.57 -2.75 38.06
N ALA A 247 -9.21 -3.92 37.98
CA ALA A 247 -10.07 -4.27 36.85
C ALA A 247 -11.25 -3.30 36.67
N ALA A 248 -11.94 -2.92 37.76
CA ALA A 248 -13.04 -1.95 37.70
C ALA A 248 -12.57 -0.58 37.21
N TRP A 249 -11.43 -0.09 37.73
CA TRP A 249 -10.81 1.15 37.24
C TRP A 249 -10.43 1.08 35.76
N LEU A 250 -9.87 -0.04 35.31
CA LEU A 250 -9.52 -0.22 33.90
C LEU A 250 -10.76 -0.21 32.99
N ILE A 251 -11.86 -0.84 33.42
CA ILE A 251 -13.13 -0.81 32.68
C ILE A 251 -13.68 0.62 32.59
N PHE A 252 -13.69 1.35 33.71
CA PHE A 252 -14.10 2.75 33.75
C PHE A 252 -13.25 3.63 32.82
N LEU A 253 -11.92 3.53 32.93
CA LEU A 253 -10.99 4.27 32.08
C LEU A 253 -11.19 3.93 30.59
N LEU A 254 -11.35 2.65 30.25
CA LEU A 254 -11.60 2.22 28.89
C LEU A 254 -12.91 2.81 28.35
N PHE A 255 -13.97 2.82 29.15
CA PHE A 255 -15.26 3.38 28.77
C PHE A 255 -15.17 4.88 28.48
N VAL A 256 -14.62 5.68 29.40
CA VAL A 256 -14.45 7.13 29.21
C VAL A 256 -13.53 7.43 28.01
N THR A 257 -12.42 6.70 27.89
CA THR A 257 -11.49 6.86 26.76
C THR A 257 -12.17 6.55 25.43
N LEU A 258 -13.00 5.51 25.37
CA LEU A 258 -13.75 5.16 24.16
C LEU A 258 -14.72 6.27 23.75
N ARG A 259 -15.48 6.82 24.70
CA ARG A 259 -16.40 7.95 24.44
C ARG A 259 -15.65 9.16 23.87
N ALA A 260 -14.53 9.54 24.50
CA ALA A 260 -13.70 10.64 24.02
C ALA A 260 -13.10 10.36 22.63
N ALA A 261 -12.55 9.16 22.43
CA ALA A 261 -11.88 8.78 21.19
C ALA A 261 -12.82 8.83 19.99
N LEU A 262 -14.05 8.36 20.12
CA LEU A 262 -15.04 8.39 19.05
C LEU A 262 -15.29 9.84 18.57
N ILE A 263 -15.49 10.79 19.48
CA ILE A 263 -15.71 12.19 19.12
C ILE A 263 -14.46 12.78 18.44
N TRP A 264 -13.27 12.54 18.98
CA TRP A 264 -12.04 13.08 18.41
C TRP A 264 -11.69 12.52 17.03
N PHE A 265 -12.03 11.26 16.75
CA PHE A 265 -11.83 10.70 15.40
C PHE A 265 -12.77 11.32 14.37
N VAL A 266 -14.00 11.69 14.74
CA VAL A 266 -14.92 12.43 13.86
C VAL A 266 -14.33 13.81 13.53
N LEU A 267 -13.88 14.55 14.56
CA LEU A 267 -13.25 15.85 14.40
C LEU A 267 -11.96 15.78 13.58
N ALA A 268 -11.15 14.75 13.79
CA ALA A 268 -9.95 14.51 12.99
C ALA A 268 -10.27 14.25 11.51
N GLY A 269 -11.36 13.54 11.24
CA GLY A 269 -11.86 13.30 9.89
C GLY A 269 -12.22 14.57 9.15
N LEU A 270 -12.97 15.45 9.81
CA LEU A 270 -13.32 16.76 9.29
C LEU A 270 -12.07 17.62 9.03
N LEU A 271 -11.13 17.63 9.97
CA LEU A 271 -9.87 18.37 9.83
C LEU A 271 -8.99 17.82 8.70
N SER A 272 -8.90 16.49 8.56
CA SER A 272 -8.19 15.84 7.46
C SER A 272 -8.78 16.21 6.11
N TRP A 273 -10.11 16.28 6.01
CA TRP A 273 -10.78 16.71 4.79
C TRP A 273 -10.50 18.17 4.46
N LEU A 274 -10.63 19.10 5.43
CA LEU A 274 -10.36 20.53 5.25
C LEU A 274 -8.92 20.79 4.77
N LEU A 275 -7.94 20.19 5.44
CA LEU A 275 -6.53 20.33 5.08
C LEU A 275 -6.21 19.65 3.74
N GLY A 276 -6.84 18.52 3.45
CA GLY A 276 -6.72 17.83 2.17
C GLY A 276 -7.39 18.57 1.00
N ALA A 277 -8.44 19.35 1.26
CA ALA A 277 -9.08 20.21 0.26
C ALA A 277 -8.20 21.42 -0.08
N ALA A 278 -7.58 22.06 0.92
CA ALA A 278 -6.65 23.17 0.72
C ALA A 278 -5.44 22.76 -0.14
N ARG A 279 -4.86 21.58 0.09
CA ARG A 279 -3.75 21.05 -0.73
C ARG A 279 -4.16 20.60 -2.13
N ARG A 280 -5.45 20.27 -2.32
CA ARG A 280 -6.01 19.89 -3.63
C ARG A 280 -6.37 21.11 -4.47
N GLY A 281 -6.60 22.27 -3.86
CA GLY A 281 -6.90 23.54 -4.53
C GLY A 281 -5.89 23.95 -5.61
N ASP A 282 -4.61 23.62 -5.43
CA ASP A 282 -3.56 23.88 -6.44
C ASP A 282 -3.55 22.89 -7.61
N ARG A 283 -4.28 21.78 -7.54
CA ARG A 283 -4.41 20.79 -8.64
C ARG A 283 -5.83 20.67 -9.20
N LEU A 284 -6.84 21.18 -8.50
CA LEU A 284 -8.26 21.00 -8.87
C LEU A 284 -8.79 21.99 -9.91
N LEU A 285 -7.95 22.89 -10.42
CA LEU A 285 -8.23 23.61 -11.66
C LEU A 285 -7.92 22.76 -12.92
N SER A 286 -7.36 21.54 -12.79
CA SER A 286 -6.97 20.78 -13.98
C SER A 286 -7.47 19.35 -14.12
N ASP A 287 -8.03 18.64 -13.12
CA ASP A 287 -8.65 17.35 -13.45
C ASP A 287 -9.50 16.68 -12.33
N THR A 288 -10.59 16.05 -12.76
CA THR A 288 -11.51 15.12 -12.07
C THR A 288 -12.71 15.66 -11.25
N ASN A 289 -13.84 15.78 -11.96
CA ASN A 289 -15.21 16.07 -11.51
C ASN A 289 -15.91 14.93 -10.72
N ALA A 290 -15.22 14.08 -9.96
CA ALA A 290 -15.87 13.00 -9.20
C ALA A 290 -15.99 13.30 -7.70
N GLY A 291 -14.97 13.93 -7.11
CA GLY A 291 -14.96 14.25 -5.67
C GLY A 291 -15.72 15.52 -5.30
N ALA A 292 -15.73 16.52 -6.19
CA ALA A 292 -16.38 17.80 -5.95
C ALA A 292 -17.92 17.70 -5.95
N HIS A 293 -18.50 16.84 -6.80
CA HIS A 293 -19.94 16.64 -6.90
C HIS A 293 -20.54 15.83 -5.75
N PHE A 294 -19.75 14.98 -5.10
CA PHE A 294 -20.20 14.26 -3.90
C PHE A 294 -20.23 15.17 -2.67
N VAL A 295 -19.23 16.06 -2.53
CA VAL A 295 -19.17 17.03 -1.41
C VAL A 295 -20.23 18.11 -1.56
N SER A 296 -20.39 18.69 -2.76
CA SER A 296 -21.47 19.63 -3.01
C SER A 296 -22.83 18.95 -2.85
N GLY A 297 -22.96 17.69 -3.30
CA GLY A 297 -24.17 16.88 -3.11
C GLY A 297 -24.51 16.64 -1.64
N VAL A 298 -23.57 16.20 -0.80
CA VAL A 298 -23.82 15.91 0.62
C VAL A 298 -23.98 17.18 1.44
N SER A 299 -23.26 18.25 1.11
CA SER A 299 -23.40 19.56 1.78
C SER A 299 -24.72 20.22 1.41
N LEU A 300 -25.13 20.13 0.14
CA LEU A 300 -26.45 20.54 -0.32
C LEU A 300 -27.53 19.67 0.32
N LEU A 301 -27.36 18.34 0.43
CA LEU A 301 -28.31 17.45 1.07
C LEU A 301 -28.43 17.72 2.57
N ALA A 302 -27.33 18.03 3.25
CA ALA A 302 -27.30 18.41 4.66
C ALA A 302 -27.98 19.76 4.88
N ILE A 303 -27.69 20.78 4.05
CA ILE A 303 -28.35 22.09 4.08
C ILE A 303 -29.85 21.97 3.73
N VAL A 304 -30.19 21.18 2.71
CA VAL A 304 -31.58 20.88 2.32
C VAL A 304 -32.29 20.11 3.43
N SER A 305 -31.64 19.17 4.11
CA SER A 305 -32.23 18.48 5.26
C SER A 305 -32.41 19.41 6.47
N LEU A 306 -31.49 20.36 6.69
CA LEU A 306 -31.61 21.42 7.69
C LEU A 306 -32.76 22.38 7.38
N LEU A 307 -32.98 22.70 6.10
CA LEU A 307 -34.07 23.55 5.62
C LEU A 307 -35.42 22.81 5.61
N LEU A 308 -35.44 21.51 5.28
CA LEU A 308 -36.64 20.67 5.27
C LEU A 308 -37.07 20.24 6.68
N ALA A 309 -36.17 20.26 7.66
CA ALA A 309 -36.51 20.10 9.07
C ALA A 309 -37.25 21.34 9.63
N GLN A 310 -37.25 22.46 8.90
CA GLN A 310 -38.10 23.61 9.24
C GLN A 310 -39.52 23.38 8.70
N PRO A 311 -40.57 23.56 9.52
CA PRO A 311 -41.96 23.24 9.15
C PRO A 311 -42.53 24.04 7.96
N GLY A 312 -41.80 25.01 7.38
CA GLY A 312 -42.29 25.88 6.30
C GLY A 312 -41.90 25.51 4.86
N VAL A 313 -40.92 24.62 4.63
CA VAL A 313 -40.28 24.45 3.29
C VAL A 313 -40.95 23.37 2.41
N SER A 314 -41.71 22.45 2.99
CA SER A 314 -42.39 21.36 2.26
C SER A 314 -43.46 21.83 1.26
N VAL A 315 -43.94 23.08 1.38
CA VAL A 315 -45.01 23.66 0.54
C VAL A 315 -44.49 24.23 -0.79
N PHE A 316 -43.18 24.52 -0.90
CA PHE A 316 -42.61 25.20 -2.06
C PHE A 316 -42.21 24.24 -3.20
N VAL A 317 -41.74 23.03 -2.86
CA VAL A 317 -41.18 22.06 -3.81
C VAL A 317 -42.24 21.45 -4.74
N SER A 318 -43.50 21.39 -4.32
CA SER A 318 -44.59 20.82 -5.13
C SER A 318 -44.99 21.70 -6.34
N ARG A 319 -44.56 22.97 -6.41
CA ARG A 319 -44.96 23.89 -7.51
C ARG A 319 -44.03 23.89 -8.72
N LEU A 320 -42.82 23.36 -8.60
CA LEU A 320 -41.81 23.42 -9.68
C LEU A 320 -41.85 22.21 -10.63
N ALA A 321 -42.63 21.17 -10.31
CA ALA A 321 -42.69 19.94 -11.09
C ALA A 321 -43.58 20.01 -12.35
N ASP A 322 -44.30 21.12 -12.57
CA ASP A 322 -45.37 21.19 -13.58
C ASP A 322 -44.96 21.78 -14.95
N GLN A 323 -43.70 22.15 -15.20
CA GLN A 323 -43.35 22.86 -16.44
C GLN A 323 -42.04 22.40 -17.08
N SER A 324 -42.12 21.54 -18.10
CA SER A 324 -41.40 21.68 -19.39
C SER A 324 -41.42 20.39 -20.22
N MET A 325 -41.84 20.47 -21.50
CA MET A 325 -41.32 19.71 -22.65
C MET A 325 -41.99 20.22 -23.95
N LEU A 326 -41.19 20.61 -24.96
CA LEU A 326 -41.62 20.87 -26.35
C LEU A 326 -40.48 20.51 -27.32
N ALA A 327 -40.81 19.82 -28.41
CA ALA A 327 -39.89 19.24 -29.40
C ALA A 327 -40.02 19.89 -30.80
N LEU A 328 -38.97 19.78 -31.63
CA LEU A 328 -38.87 20.31 -33.02
C LEU A 328 -38.53 19.21 -34.06
N PRO A 329 -38.81 19.42 -35.38
CA PRO A 329 -38.85 18.37 -36.42
C PRO A 329 -37.61 18.25 -37.35
N LEU A 330 -37.49 17.10 -38.05
CA LEU A 330 -36.32 16.58 -38.81
C LEU A 330 -36.30 16.89 -40.34
N PRO A 331 -35.11 16.97 -40.99
CA PRO A 331 -34.94 17.04 -42.46
C PRO A 331 -34.62 15.69 -43.15
N ALA A 332 -34.64 15.69 -44.49
CA ALA A 332 -34.65 14.56 -45.43
C ALA A 332 -33.36 13.67 -45.49
N PRO A 333 -33.43 12.41 -45.99
CA PRO A 333 -32.38 11.40 -45.81
C PRO A 333 -31.19 11.52 -46.80
N ASP A 334 -29.99 11.58 -46.24
CA ASP A 334 -28.70 11.52 -46.93
C ASP A 334 -28.36 10.08 -47.41
N PRO A 335 -27.96 9.84 -48.67
CA PRO A 335 -27.52 8.52 -49.15
C PRO A 335 -26.32 7.94 -48.37
N CYS A 336 -25.44 8.77 -47.83
CA CYS A 336 -24.34 8.34 -46.97
C CYS A 336 -24.82 7.83 -45.60
N ALA A 337 -26.03 8.18 -45.16
CA ALA A 337 -26.57 7.76 -43.86
C ALA A 337 -26.73 6.24 -43.74
N ARG A 338 -26.82 5.49 -44.86
CA ARG A 338 -26.93 4.03 -44.85
C ARG A 338 -25.61 3.30 -45.13
N LEU A 339 -24.73 3.89 -45.93
CA LEU A 339 -23.47 3.26 -46.36
C LEU A 339 -22.30 3.53 -45.41
N ALA A 340 -22.23 4.74 -44.83
CA ALA A 340 -21.20 5.12 -43.88
C ALA A 340 -21.06 4.16 -42.68
N PRO A 341 -22.13 3.70 -41.99
CA PRO A 341 -21.96 2.78 -40.86
C PRO A 341 -21.43 1.40 -41.28
N LEU A 342 -21.72 0.95 -42.51
CA LEU A 342 -21.24 -0.34 -43.03
C LEU A 342 -19.74 -0.25 -43.41
N GLU A 343 -19.34 0.80 -44.12
CA GLU A 343 -17.93 1.05 -44.45
C GLU A 343 -17.08 1.27 -43.19
N LEU A 344 -17.63 1.95 -42.18
CA LEU A 344 -16.98 2.17 -40.88
C LEU A 344 -16.73 0.86 -40.13
N ALA A 345 -17.76 -0.01 -40.03
CA ALA A 345 -17.64 -1.30 -39.35
C ALA A 345 -16.62 -2.22 -40.04
N GLN A 346 -16.61 -2.28 -41.38
CA GLN A 346 -15.62 -3.06 -42.13
C GLN A 346 -14.20 -2.52 -41.97
N SER A 347 -14.05 -1.19 -41.93
CA SER A 347 -12.75 -0.53 -41.73
C SER A 347 -12.21 -0.78 -40.32
N GLU A 348 -13.06 -0.71 -39.30
CA GLU A 348 -12.71 -1.04 -37.93
C GLU A 348 -12.19 -2.48 -37.82
N GLU A 349 -12.89 -3.46 -38.41
CA GLU A 349 -12.49 -4.86 -38.36
C GLU A 349 -11.16 -5.12 -39.09
N ARG A 350 -10.98 -4.57 -40.30
CA ARG A 350 -9.71 -4.68 -41.04
C ARG A 350 -8.54 -4.05 -40.28
N SER A 351 -8.81 -2.94 -39.59
CA SER A 351 -7.82 -2.27 -38.76
C SER A 351 -7.41 -3.13 -37.56
N ARG A 352 -8.37 -3.69 -36.82
CA ARG A 352 -8.11 -4.58 -35.68
C ARG A 352 -7.33 -5.83 -36.10
N ASN A 353 -7.72 -6.48 -37.19
CA ASN A 353 -7.06 -7.69 -37.68
C ASN A 353 -5.60 -7.43 -38.11
N ALA A 354 -5.35 -6.33 -38.83
CA ALA A 354 -3.98 -5.96 -39.22
C ALA A 354 -3.10 -5.66 -37.99
N THR A 355 -3.64 -4.97 -36.99
CA THR A 355 -2.94 -4.63 -35.75
C THR A 355 -2.56 -5.89 -34.95
N ASN A 356 -3.50 -6.81 -34.78
CA ASN A 356 -3.28 -8.07 -34.06
C ASN A 356 -2.23 -8.94 -34.76
N ASN A 357 -2.27 -9.03 -36.09
CA ASN A 357 -1.28 -9.79 -36.85
C ASN A 357 0.13 -9.19 -36.73
N ALA A 358 0.25 -7.86 -36.82
CA ALA A 358 1.52 -7.17 -36.64
C ALA A 358 2.08 -7.37 -35.22
N TYR A 359 1.22 -7.33 -34.20
CA TYR A 359 1.61 -7.61 -32.81
C TYR A 359 2.13 -9.04 -32.62
N LEU A 360 1.49 -10.05 -33.20
CA LEU A 360 1.93 -11.45 -33.09
C LEU A 360 3.31 -11.68 -33.73
N LEU A 361 3.55 -11.08 -34.90
CA LEU A 361 4.85 -11.16 -35.57
C LEU A 361 5.94 -10.49 -34.74
N TRP A 362 5.65 -9.32 -34.17
CA TRP A 362 6.57 -8.61 -33.30
C TRP A 362 6.91 -9.43 -32.05
N GLN A 363 5.90 -10.00 -31.38
CA GLN A 363 6.10 -10.83 -30.19
C GLN A 363 7.02 -12.04 -30.48
N GLN A 364 6.81 -12.72 -31.61
CA GLN A 364 7.64 -13.86 -31.99
C GLN A 364 9.10 -13.48 -32.25
N ASP A 365 9.34 -12.36 -32.90
CA ASP A 365 10.70 -11.85 -33.18
C ASP A 365 11.42 -11.46 -31.87
N THR A 366 10.75 -10.74 -30.97
CA THR A 366 11.30 -10.38 -29.66
C THR A 366 11.62 -11.61 -28.81
N GLU A 367 10.77 -12.65 -28.82
CA GLU A 367 11.04 -13.90 -28.09
C GLU A 367 12.31 -14.61 -28.60
N GLN A 368 12.55 -14.64 -29.92
CA GLN A 368 13.74 -15.26 -30.50
C GLN A 368 15.02 -14.48 -30.13
N GLN A 369 14.95 -13.15 -30.12
CA GLN A 369 16.08 -12.30 -29.77
C GLN A 369 16.42 -12.39 -28.28
N LEU A 370 15.41 -12.44 -27.41
CA LEU A 370 15.58 -12.72 -25.99
C LEU A 370 16.33 -14.03 -25.77
N ASP A 371 15.95 -15.08 -26.50
CA ASP A 371 16.59 -16.39 -26.38
C ASP A 371 18.08 -16.33 -26.75
N ALA A 372 18.40 -15.67 -27.87
CA ALA A 372 19.78 -15.48 -28.31
C ALA A 372 20.61 -14.64 -27.31
N ALA A 373 20.04 -13.56 -26.77
CA ALA A 373 20.71 -12.67 -25.82
C ALA A 373 21.02 -13.38 -24.49
N PHE A 374 20.08 -14.20 -23.99
CA PHE A 374 20.30 -15.00 -22.78
C PHE A 374 21.28 -16.16 -23.00
N GLU A 375 21.31 -16.78 -24.18
CA GLU A 375 22.35 -17.76 -24.51
C GLU A 375 23.74 -17.12 -24.46
N GLN A 376 23.90 -15.95 -25.07
CA GLN A 376 25.17 -15.23 -25.10
C GLN A 376 25.63 -14.78 -23.70
N ALA A 377 24.71 -14.28 -22.86
CA ALA A 377 25.02 -13.84 -21.51
C ALA A 377 25.49 -14.98 -20.58
N PHE A 378 24.97 -16.20 -20.77
CA PHE A 378 25.31 -17.35 -19.94
C PHE A 378 26.47 -18.19 -20.49
N ALA A 379 26.92 -17.93 -21.72
CA ALA A 379 27.98 -18.72 -22.39
C ALA A 379 29.34 -18.72 -21.65
N HIS A 380 29.60 -17.72 -20.80
CA HIS A 380 30.90 -17.51 -20.14
C HIS A 380 30.87 -17.79 -18.63
N LEU A 381 29.85 -18.48 -18.13
CA LEU A 381 29.69 -18.74 -16.69
C LEU A 381 30.52 -19.93 -16.19
N GLU A 382 30.83 -20.90 -17.05
CA GLU A 382 31.59 -22.08 -16.65
C GLU A 382 32.96 -21.75 -16.03
N PRO A 383 33.77 -20.82 -16.59
CA PRO A 383 35.01 -20.37 -15.94
C PRO A 383 34.81 -19.70 -14.57
N ALA A 384 33.68 -19.00 -14.36
CA ALA A 384 33.37 -18.37 -13.08
C ALA A 384 33.01 -19.42 -12.01
N VAL A 385 32.29 -20.47 -12.41
CA VAL A 385 32.03 -21.66 -11.57
C VAL A 385 33.33 -22.35 -11.23
N ASP A 386 34.23 -22.54 -12.20
CA ASP A 386 35.53 -23.15 -11.95
C ASP A 386 36.38 -22.33 -10.96
N SER A 387 36.35 -21.00 -11.06
CA SER A 387 37.02 -20.09 -10.12
C SER A 387 36.49 -20.22 -8.67
N TYR A 388 35.17 -20.34 -8.51
CA TYR A 388 34.58 -20.64 -7.20
C TYR A 388 35.02 -22.01 -6.66
N LEU A 389 35.04 -23.04 -7.52
CA LEU A 389 35.47 -24.38 -7.13
C LEU A 389 36.95 -24.40 -6.73
N ASP A 390 37.80 -23.65 -7.41
CA ASP A 390 39.22 -23.49 -7.05
C ASP A 390 39.36 -22.88 -5.65
N TRP A 391 38.54 -21.89 -5.30
CA TRP A 391 38.50 -21.36 -3.92
C TRP A 391 37.95 -22.40 -2.93
N ASN A 392 36.84 -23.07 -3.24
CA ASN A 392 36.18 -24.03 -2.34
C ASN A 392 37.08 -25.23 -2.02
N PHE A 393 37.82 -25.73 -3.01
CA PHE A 393 38.81 -26.80 -2.85
C PHE A 393 40.21 -26.26 -2.54
N SER A 394 40.39 -24.96 -2.28
CA SER A 394 41.66 -24.46 -1.78
C SER A 394 41.83 -24.73 -0.28
N ILE A 395 43.07 -24.85 0.16
CA ILE A 395 43.40 -24.99 1.59
C ILE A 395 42.84 -23.79 2.36
N SER A 396 43.06 -22.56 1.87
CA SER A 396 42.54 -21.35 2.50
C SER A 396 41.02 -21.32 2.57
N GLY A 397 40.32 -21.76 1.53
CA GLY A 397 38.85 -21.85 1.51
C GLY A 397 38.30 -22.80 2.57
N GLN A 398 38.88 -24.00 2.70
CA GLN A 398 38.45 -24.97 3.72
C GLN A 398 38.69 -24.49 5.15
N TYR A 399 39.84 -23.85 5.41
CA TYR A 399 40.13 -23.27 6.73
C TYR A 399 39.18 -22.11 7.08
N LEU A 400 38.82 -21.28 6.10
CA LEU A 400 37.83 -20.21 6.30
C LEU A 400 36.43 -20.77 6.57
N GLN A 401 36.00 -21.80 5.85
CA GLN A 401 34.72 -22.47 6.08
C GLN A 401 34.66 -23.11 7.48
N LEU A 402 35.74 -23.78 7.91
CA LEU A 402 35.84 -24.37 9.24
C LEU A 402 35.83 -23.31 10.35
N GLY A 403 36.60 -22.23 10.18
CA GLY A 403 36.63 -21.11 11.13
C GLY A 403 35.28 -20.42 11.27
N PHE A 404 34.57 -20.22 10.15
CA PHE A 404 33.23 -19.66 10.16
C PHE A 404 32.22 -20.60 10.84
N LEU A 405 32.22 -21.90 10.52
CA LEU A 405 31.32 -22.86 11.15
C LEU A 405 31.55 -22.94 12.67
N LEU A 406 32.82 -22.94 13.11
CA LEU A 406 33.17 -22.92 14.53
C LEU A 406 32.62 -21.66 15.23
N SER A 407 32.69 -20.50 14.58
CA SER A 407 32.11 -19.26 15.13
C SER A 407 30.58 -19.29 15.16
N ALA A 408 29.95 -19.91 14.16
CA ALA A 408 28.49 -19.99 14.03
C ALA A 408 27.85 -21.01 15.00
N MET A 409 28.59 -22.04 15.43
CA MET A 409 28.12 -23.04 16.43
C MET A 409 27.71 -22.44 17.78
N LEU A 410 28.09 -21.19 18.06
CA LEU A 410 27.72 -20.46 19.28
C LEU A 410 26.33 -19.81 19.21
N GLU A 411 25.64 -19.90 18.07
CA GLU A 411 24.38 -19.24 17.80
C GLU A 411 23.26 -20.24 17.48
N GLN A 412 21.98 -19.82 17.60
CA GLN A 412 20.83 -20.73 17.52
C GLN A 412 20.42 -21.17 16.09
N ASP A 413 21.12 -20.78 15.02
CA ASP A 413 20.75 -21.08 13.61
C ASP A 413 21.97 -21.33 12.68
N VAL A 414 22.84 -22.26 13.08
CA VAL A 414 24.14 -22.55 12.42
C VAL A 414 24.00 -22.87 10.93
N GLU A 415 23.05 -23.73 10.57
CA GLU A 415 22.86 -24.22 9.19
C GLU A 415 22.51 -23.08 8.23
N GLN A 416 21.61 -22.18 8.65
CA GLN A 416 21.19 -21.06 7.84
C GLN A 416 22.32 -20.05 7.64
N ARG A 417 23.12 -19.76 8.69
CA ARG A 417 24.24 -18.83 8.57
C ARG A 417 25.37 -19.37 7.71
N PHE A 418 25.66 -20.67 7.81
CA PHE A 418 26.64 -21.31 6.93
C PHE A 418 26.18 -21.30 5.47
N ALA A 419 24.88 -21.53 5.22
CA ALA A 419 24.29 -21.39 3.89
C ALA A 419 24.48 -19.98 3.32
N ASP A 420 24.19 -18.95 4.12
CA ASP A 420 24.30 -17.55 3.71
C ASP A 420 25.78 -17.16 3.44
N TYR A 421 26.73 -17.71 4.21
CA TYR A 421 28.18 -17.51 3.97
C TYR A 421 28.65 -18.13 2.66
N ILE A 422 28.33 -19.41 2.42
CA ILE A 422 28.67 -20.09 1.16
C ILE A 422 28.01 -19.38 -0.03
N GLY A 423 26.76 -18.95 0.14
CA GLY A 423 26.06 -18.12 -0.82
C GLY A 423 26.83 -16.85 -1.18
N THR A 424 27.34 -16.13 -0.19
CA THR A 424 28.13 -14.90 -0.39
C THR A 424 29.41 -15.19 -1.19
N LYS A 425 30.06 -16.33 -0.97
CA LYS A 425 31.28 -16.70 -1.71
C LYS A 425 31.03 -17.15 -3.15
N ILE A 426 29.92 -17.82 -3.40
CA ILE A 426 29.45 -18.08 -4.78
C ILE A 426 29.23 -16.75 -5.50
N ASP A 427 28.55 -15.79 -4.84
CA ASP A 427 28.29 -14.48 -5.44
C ASP A 427 29.55 -13.69 -5.78
N GLU A 428 30.56 -13.67 -4.90
CA GLU A 428 31.84 -12.99 -5.14
C GLU A 428 32.52 -13.44 -6.45
N HIS A 429 32.35 -14.70 -6.86
CA HIS A 429 32.97 -15.25 -8.05
C HIS A 429 32.08 -15.18 -9.30
N LEU A 430 30.75 -15.29 -9.14
CA LEU A 430 29.81 -15.32 -10.25
C LEU A 430 29.32 -13.92 -10.66
N ASN A 431 29.09 -13.04 -9.69
CA ASN A 431 28.53 -11.70 -9.92
C ASN A 431 29.37 -10.82 -10.87
N PRO A 432 30.73 -10.84 -10.83
CA PRO A 432 31.55 -10.05 -11.74
C PRO A 432 31.38 -10.41 -13.23
N VAL A 433 30.93 -11.64 -13.53
CA VAL A 433 30.69 -12.12 -14.90
C VAL A 433 29.23 -11.97 -15.27
N LEU A 434 28.32 -12.40 -14.38
CA LEU A 434 26.89 -12.46 -14.67
C LEU A 434 26.23 -11.07 -14.69
N SER A 435 26.57 -10.18 -13.77
CA SER A 435 25.93 -8.87 -13.66
C SER A 435 26.17 -7.99 -14.90
N PRO A 436 27.41 -7.82 -15.40
CA PRO A 436 27.65 -7.06 -16.63
C PRO A 436 26.94 -7.66 -17.85
N ALA A 437 26.93 -8.99 -17.98
CA ALA A 437 26.27 -9.68 -19.09
C ALA A 437 24.74 -9.42 -19.09
N LEU A 438 24.09 -9.51 -17.93
CA LEU A 438 22.67 -9.21 -17.80
C LEU A 438 22.34 -7.72 -17.97
N HIS A 439 23.24 -6.84 -17.54
CA HIS A 439 23.14 -5.41 -17.81
C HIS A 439 23.17 -5.13 -19.32
N GLN A 440 24.07 -5.79 -20.06
CA GLN A 440 24.14 -5.67 -21.51
C GLN A 440 22.85 -6.15 -22.19
N VAL A 441 22.36 -7.34 -21.84
CA VAL A 441 21.08 -7.87 -22.34
C VAL A 441 19.95 -6.87 -22.13
N ARG A 442 19.88 -6.26 -20.94
CA ARG A 442 18.86 -5.25 -20.63
C ARG A 442 18.96 -4.00 -21.53
N GLU A 443 20.15 -3.44 -21.69
CA GLU A 443 20.34 -2.22 -22.50
C GLU A 443 20.01 -2.46 -23.98
N GLU A 444 20.48 -3.58 -24.54
CA GLU A 444 20.22 -3.96 -25.93
C GLU A 444 18.72 -4.14 -26.19
N LEU A 445 18.03 -4.87 -25.30
CA LEU A 445 16.59 -5.10 -25.44
C LEU A 445 15.76 -3.82 -25.26
N LEU A 446 16.16 -2.91 -24.38
CA LEU A 446 15.47 -1.62 -24.20
C LEU A 446 15.60 -0.73 -25.42
N GLN A 447 16.81 -0.63 -25.99
CA GLN A 447 17.06 0.13 -27.21
C GLN A 447 16.28 -0.44 -28.39
N GLN A 448 16.28 -1.77 -28.52
CA GLN A 448 15.55 -2.44 -29.58
C GLN A 448 14.04 -2.24 -29.45
N PHE A 449 13.48 -2.43 -28.25
CA PHE A 449 12.06 -2.23 -28.01
C PHE A 449 11.60 -0.81 -28.34
N ASP A 450 12.38 0.22 -27.97
CA ASP A 450 12.04 1.60 -28.31
C ASP A 450 12.00 1.82 -29.83
N SER A 451 13.01 1.31 -30.54
CA SER A 451 13.07 1.42 -32.01
C SER A 451 11.91 0.70 -32.72
N GLU A 452 11.54 -0.49 -32.24
CA GLU A 452 10.46 -1.30 -32.80
C GLU A 452 9.08 -0.72 -32.47
N ALA A 453 8.88 -0.23 -31.25
CA ALA A 453 7.68 0.47 -30.84
C ALA A 453 7.42 1.70 -31.72
N GLN A 454 8.44 2.52 -31.97
CA GLN A 454 8.32 3.67 -32.87
C GLN A 454 7.97 3.25 -34.30
N ALA A 455 8.64 2.21 -34.83
CA ALA A 455 8.34 1.67 -36.15
C ALA A 455 6.90 1.11 -36.23
N PHE A 456 6.41 0.49 -35.17
CA PHE A 456 5.05 -0.02 -35.07
C PHE A 456 4.02 1.11 -35.19
N TYR A 457 4.16 2.20 -34.42
CA TYR A 457 3.26 3.36 -34.52
C TYR A 457 3.25 3.99 -35.91
N VAL A 458 4.42 4.13 -36.55
CA VAL A 458 4.52 4.72 -37.89
C VAL A 458 3.80 3.86 -38.94
N LYS A 459 4.04 2.54 -38.93
CA LYS A 459 3.37 1.61 -39.84
C LYS A 459 1.86 1.60 -39.63
N GLN A 460 1.42 1.63 -38.37
CA GLN A 460 0.01 1.67 -37.97
C GLN A 460 -0.71 2.90 -38.53
N ALA A 461 -0.10 4.08 -38.38
CA ALA A 461 -0.68 5.34 -38.86
C ALA A 461 -0.79 5.35 -40.38
N MET A 462 0.26 4.96 -41.09
CA MET A 462 0.25 4.85 -42.56
C MET A 462 -0.83 3.87 -43.06
N TYR A 463 -1.00 2.74 -42.37
CA TYR A 463 -2.04 1.76 -42.69
C TYR A 463 -3.44 2.37 -42.51
N LEU A 464 -3.68 3.07 -41.40
CA LEU A 464 -4.98 3.68 -41.12
C LEU A 464 -5.31 4.81 -42.09
N ASP A 465 -4.34 5.66 -42.43
CA ASP A 465 -4.53 6.75 -43.40
C ASP A 465 -4.82 6.18 -44.81
N GLY A 466 -4.14 5.10 -45.20
CA GLY A 466 -4.44 4.38 -46.45
C GLY A 466 -5.84 3.75 -46.46
N LEU A 467 -6.28 3.20 -45.32
CA LEU A 467 -7.62 2.63 -45.17
C LEU A 467 -8.69 3.73 -45.30
N MET A 468 -8.50 4.88 -44.65
CA MET A 468 -9.42 6.02 -44.72
C MET A 468 -9.48 6.62 -46.13
N ALA A 469 -8.33 6.77 -46.80
CA ALA A 469 -8.27 7.26 -48.17
C ALA A 469 -8.97 6.35 -49.19
N SER A 470 -9.18 5.07 -48.85
CA SER A 470 -9.88 4.11 -49.71
C SER A 470 -11.40 4.12 -49.58
N SER A 471 -11.96 4.87 -48.61
CA SER A 471 -13.41 4.89 -48.33
C SER A 471 -14.14 6.04 -49.03
N THR A 472 -15.38 5.79 -49.47
CA THR A 472 -16.17 6.72 -50.31
C THR A 472 -17.14 7.57 -49.50
N CYS A 473 -17.67 7.06 -48.39
CA CYS A 473 -18.71 7.73 -47.59
C CYS A 473 -18.21 8.29 -46.25
N LEU A 474 -16.93 8.06 -45.88
CA LEU A 474 -16.32 8.67 -44.70
C LEU A 474 -15.75 10.05 -45.07
N LEU A 475 -16.40 11.13 -44.64
CA LEU A 475 -15.90 12.48 -44.85
C LEU A 475 -14.58 12.70 -44.06
N PRO A 476 -13.51 13.17 -44.71
CA PRO A 476 -12.22 13.42 -44.08
C PRO A 476 -12.25 14.76 -43.34
N VAL A 477 -13.04 14.86 -42.26
CA VAL A 477 -12.96 16.00 -41.35
C VAL A 477 -12.32 15.53 -40.05
N LEU A 478 -11.06 15.13 -40.16
CA LEU A 478 -10.19 14.95 -39.01
C LEU A 478 -8.93 15.78 -39.29
N PRO A 479 -8.47 16.60 -38.33
CA PRO A 479 -7.21 17.30 -38.49
C PRO A 479 -6.09 16.27 -38.76
N PRO A 480 -5.17 16.56 -39.71
CA PRO A 480 -4.05 15.67 -39.97
C PRO A 480 -3.26 15.51 -38.68
N LEU A 481 -3.05 14.26 -38.27
CA LEU A 481 -2.17 13.99 -37.15
C LEU A 481 -0.75 14.36 -37.58
N THR A 482 -0.19 15.37 -36.94
CA THR A 482 1.25 15.60 -36.97
C THR A 482 1.89 14.44 -36.20
N MET A 483 2.35 13.42 -36.92
CA MET A 483 3.10 12.30 -36.35
C MET A 483 4.29 12.73 -35.48
N PRO A 484 4.99 13.87 -35.70
CA PRO A 484 6.00 14.36 -34.76
C PRO A 484 5.41 14.83 -33.43
N GLU A 485 4.12 15.15 -33.35
CA GLU A 485 3.46 15.58 -32.12
C GLU A 485 2.81 14.39 -31.38
N LEU A 486 2.36 13.36 -32.11
CA LEU A 486 1.97 12.10 -31.48
C LEU A 486 3.20 11.35 -31.02
N VAL A 487 4.24 11.23 -31.86
CA VAL A 487 5.55 10.69 -31.50
C VAL A 487 6.28 11.61 -30.54
N ASN A 488 6.20 12.95 -30.54
CA ASN A 488 6.78 13.74 -29.42
C ASN A 488 5.93 13.64 -28.15
N LYS A 489 4.60 13.66 -28.19
CA LYS A 489 3.79 13.45 -26.97
C LYS A 489 3.96 12.03 -26.45
N SER A 490 4.20 11.06 -27.33
CA SER A 490 4.44 9.67 -26.99
C SER A 490 5.92 9.30 -26.91
N ALA A 491 6.90 10.17 -27.25
CA ALA A 491 8.36 9.97 -27.08
C ALA A 491 8.91 10.82 -25.94
N VAL A 492 8.37 12.04 -25.73
CA VAL A 492 8.36 12.68 -24.40
C VAL A 492 7.50 11.86 -23.43
N GLY A 493 6.60 11.02 -23.96
CA GLY A 493 5.76 10.05 -23.25
C GLY A 493 6.10 8.57 -23.47
N VAL A 494 7.26 8.22 -24.06
CA VAL A 494 7.79 6.84 -23.98
C VAL A 494 8.43 6.66 -22.60
N GLY A 495 8.70 7.77 -21.89
CA GLY A 495 9.16 7.82 -20.50
C GLY A 495 8.38 6.95 -19.50
N PRO A 496 7.03 6.81 -19.55
CA PRO A 496 6.32 5.85 -18.72
C PRO A 496 6.44 4.38 -19.18
N LEU A 497 6.56 4.06 -20.47
CA LEU A 497 6.65 2.66 -20.93
C LEU A 497 8.10 2.14 -20.87
N VAL A 498 9.08 2.90 -21.36
CA VAL A 498 10.50 2.65 -21.11
C VAL A 498 10.83 2.86 -19.64
N GLY A 499 10.21 3.80 -18.92
CA GLY A 499 10.38 3.92 -17.47
C GLY A 499 9.72 2.79 -16.68
N LEU A 500 8.61 2.22 -17.13
CA LEU A 500 8.02 0.99 -16.56
C LEU A 500 8.89 -0.22 -16.88
N LEU A 501 9.44 -0.33 -18.08
CA LEU A 501 10.37 -1.38 -18.44
C LEU A 501 11.69 -1.23 -17.69
N VAL A 502 12.33 -0.06 -17.67
CA VAL A 502 13.54 0.24 -16.91
C VAL A 502 13.32 0.05 -15.41
N SER A 503 12.20 0.49 -14.83
CA SER A 503 11.91 0.26 -13.41
C SER A 503 11.60 -1.20 -13.09
N ARG A 504 10.90 -1.93 -13.96
CA ARG A 504 10.64 -3.36 -13.77
C ARG A 504 11.89 -4.21 -14.03
N PHE A 505 12.69 -3.90 -15.05
CA PHE A 505 14.00 -4.50 -15.27
C PHE A 505 14.97 -4.14 -14.15
N ALA A 506 14.93 -2.95 -13.58
CA ALA A 506 15.71 -2.62 -12.38
C ALA A 506 15.25 -3.47 -11.18
N VAL A 507 13.95 -3.61 -10.95
CA VAL A 507 13.40 -4.35 -9.78
C VAL A 507 13.47 -5.88 -9.95
N HIS A 508 13.52 -6.39 -11.17
CA HIS A 508 13.41 -7.83 -11.48
C HIS A 508 14.57 -8.43 -12.27
N GLY A 509 15.20 -7.68 -13.17
CA GLY A 509 16.26 -8.19 -14.05
C GLY A 509 17.69 -7.74 -13.73
N GLY A 510 17.89 -6.62 -13.04
CA GLY A 510 19.21 -6.03 -12.80
C GLY A 510 19.59 -5.83 -11.33
N ALA A 511 18.71 -5.27 -10.48
CA ALA A 511 19.09 -4.94 -9.10
C ALA A 511 18.93 -6.11 -8.10
N ARG A 512 18.24 -7.19 -8.48
CA ARG A 512 18.09 -8.41 -7.64
C ARG A 512 18.85 -9.63 -8.17
N VAL A 513 19.39 -9.58 -9.39
CA VAL A 513 20.14 -10.71 -9.97
C VAL A 513 21.58 -10.78 -9.44
N GLY A 514 22.06 -9.72 -8.78
CA GLY A 514 23.18 -9.82 -7.85
C GLY A 514 22.75 -10.46 -6.52
N SER A 515 23.22 -11.68 -6.28
CA SER A 515 23.59 -12.26 -4.95
C SER A 515 22.60 -13.03 -4.07
N LYS A 516 21.35 -12.62 -3.85
CA LYS A 516 20.60 -13.16 -2.69
C LYS A 516 19.63 -14.32 -2.97
N VAL A 517 19.23 -14.51 -4.22
CA VAL A 517 18.20 -15.54 -4.57
C VAL A 517 18.81 -16.76 -5.24
N LEU A 518 19.81 -16.59 -6.12
CA LEU A 518 20.60 -17.70 -6.71
C LEU A 518 21.28 -18.58 -5.65
N THR A 519 21.58 -18.00 -4.49
CA THR A 519 22.45 -18.60 -3.49
C THR A 519 21.74 -19.51 -2.52
N ARG A 520 20.44 -19.34 -2.24
CA ARG A 520 19.73 -20.17 -1.22
C ARG A 520 19.35 -21.57 -1.69
N SER A 521 19.06 -21.78 -2.96
CA SER A 521 18.77 -23.12 -3.52
C SER A 521 20.06 -23.88 -3.83
N ALA A 522 21.06 -23.20 -4.40
CA ALA A 522 22.38 -23.76 -4.67
C ALA A 522 23.14 -24.09 -3.37
N SER A 523 23.18 -23.17 -2.39
CA SER A 523 23.83 -23.43 -1.09
C SER A 523 23.16 -24.61 -0.36
N LYS A 524 21.84 -24.73 -0.33
CA LYS A 524 21.16 -25.87 0.31
C LYS A 524 21.52 -27.23 -0.30
N ARG A 525 21.70 -27.32 -1.62
CA ARG A 525 22.17 -28.56 -2.29
C ARG A 525 23.66 -28.81 -2.05
N ILE A 526 24.47 -27.77 -1.89
CA ILE A 526 25.90 -27.86 -1.58
C ILE A 526 26.15 -28.19 -0.09
N ILE A 527 25.26 -27.77 0.81
CA ILE A 527 25.32 -28.01 2.27
C ILE A 527 25.14 -29.49 2.61
N SER A 528 24.30 -30.23 1.89
CA SER A 528 24.15 -31.68 2.14
C SER A 528 25.43 -32.46 1.84
N ALA A 529 26.25 -31.97 0.90
CA ALA A 529 27.56 -32.56 0.58
C ALA A 529 28.71 -32.07 1.49
N SER A 530 28.55 -30.92 2.16
CA SER A 530 29.61 -30.30 3.00
C SER A 530 29.38 -30.43 4.51
N ALA A 531 28.13 -30.51 4.99
CA ALA A 531 27.83 -30.76 6.41
C ALA A 531 28.24 -32.17 6.88
N ALA A 532 28.22 -33.16 5.97
CA ALA A 532 28.77 -34.50 6.23
C ALA A 532 30.31 -34.49 6.37
N LYS A 533 31.02 -33.54 5.76
CA LYS A 533 32.48 -33.43 5.80
C LYS A 533 33.00 -32.86 7.13
N VAL A 534 32.26 -31.92 7.73
CA VAL A 534 32.68 -31.29 8.99
C VAL A 534 32.35 -32.15 10.21
N SER A 535 31.26 -32.91 10.17
CA SER A 535 30.94 -33.92 11.19
C SER A 535 31.98 -35.05 11.22
N ALA A 536 32.55 -35.45 10.08
CA ALA A 536 33.63 -36.44 10.02
C ALA A 536 34.98 -35.91 10.56
N LYS A 537 35.40 -34.68 10.19
CA LYS A 537 36.65 -34.07 10.71
C LYS A 537 36.59 -33.74 12.22
N VAL A 538 35.41 -33.43 12.76
CA VAL A 538 35.21 -33.23 14.21
C VAL A 538 35.18 -34.57 14.97
N ALA A 539 34.75 -35.67 14.34
CA ALA A 539 34.84 -37.00 14.92
C ALA A 539 36.28 -37.53 14.98
N GLU A 540 37.10 -37.26 13.96
CA GLU A 540 38.53 -37.65 13.94
C GLU A 540 39.38 -36.92 14.99
N SER A 541 39.03 -35.68 15.36
CA SER A 541 39.74 -34.98 16.44
C SER A 541 39.49 -35.57 17.84
N THR A 542 38.50 -36.47 17.96
CA THR A 542 38.26 -37.26 19.19
C THR A 542 38.87 -38.67 19.14
N GLY A 543 39.57 -39.02 18.05
CA GLY A 543 40.05 -40.38 17.76
C GLY A 543 41.49 -40.72 18.15
N LEU A 544 42.17 -39.95 19.00
CA LEU A 544 43.48 -40.32 19.58
C LEU A 544 43.32 -40.74 21.06
N ALA A 545 42.53 -41.79 21.27
CA ALA A 545 42.56 -42.54 22.52
C ALA A 545 43.86 -43.36 22.56
N GLY A 546 44.94 -42.78 23.10
CA GLY A 546 46.12 -43.60 23.37
C GLY A 546 47.47 -42.91 23.51
N LEU A 547 47.59 -41.76 24.15
CA LEU A 547 48.76 -41.42 24.98
C LEU A 547 48.28 -40.47 26.09
N GLY A 548 48.38 -40.94 27.33
CA GLY A 548 47.68 -40.38 28.48
C GLY A 548 48.26 -39.08 29.03
N VAL A 549 47.43 -38.50 29.91
CA VAL A 549 47.75 -37.53 30.97
C VAL A 549 48.18 -36.14 30.47
N GLY A 550 47.25 -35.18 30.50
CA GLY A 550 47.69 -33.77 30.46
C GLY A 550 46.67 -32.65 30.28
N CYS A 551 45.42 -32.87 29.85
CA CYS A 551 44.46 -31.76 29.77
C CYS A 551 42.99 -32.23 29.79
N GLY A 552 42.37 -32.24 30.97
CA GLY A 552 40.92 -32.41 31.11
C GLY A 552 40.18 -31.08 30.93
N VAL A 553 39.01 -31.10 30.27
CA VAL A 553 37.92 -30.08 30.12
C VAL A 553 38.30 -28.61 29.83
N MET A 554 39.59 -28.27 29.76
CA MET A 554 40.15 -26.99 29.32
C MET A 554 41.23 -27.27 28.26
N ALA A 555 40.87 -28.03 27.22
CA ALA A 555 41.76 -28.43 26.14
C ALA A 555 42.11 -27.40 25.03
N PRO A 556 41.55 -26.16 24.94
CA PRO A 556 41.91 -25.29 23.82
C PRO A 556 43.27 -24.56 23.99
N VAL A 557 44.03 -24.80 25.07
CA VAL A 557 45.27 -24.05 25.38
C VAL A 557 46.55 -24.89 25.35
N CYS A 558 46.47 -26.23 25.28
CA CYS A 558 47.64 -27.12 25.37
C CYS A 558 48.18 -27.67 24.04
N VAL A 559 48.01 -26.96 22.92
CA VAL A 559 48.84 -27.22 21.73
C VAL A 559 49.31 -25.90 21.11
N PRO A 560 50.57 -25.54 21.37
CA PRO A 560 51.35 -24.92 20.32
C PRO A 560 52.71 -25.62 20.16
N VAL A 561 53.17 -25.71 18.90
CA VAL A 561 54.60 -25.72 18.46
C VAL A 561 55.16 -26.93 17.68
N LEU A 562 54.55 -28.13 17.54
CA LEU A 562 55.30 -29.25 16.89
C LEU A 562 54.74 -29.99 15.66
N PHE A 563 53.78 -29.48 14.88
CA PHE A 563 53.33 -30.19 13.66
C PHE A 563 52.87 -29.32 12.47
N VAL A 564 53.42 -28.12 12.24
CA VAL A 564 52.95 -27.28 11.11
C VAL A 564 53.38 -27.81 9.73
N ALA A 565 54.55 -28.45 9.59
CA ALA A 565 55.06 -28.86 8.28
C ALA A 565 54.49 -30.22 7.78
N THR A 566 54.25 -31.18 8.68
CA THR A 566 53.75 -32.51 8.32
C THR A 566 52.23 -32.54 8.14
N TRP A 567 51.50 -31.71 8.89
CA TRP A 567 50.03 -31.63 8.83
C TRP A 567 49.53 -30.94 7.55
N LEU A 568 50.19 -29.85 7.13
CA LEU A 568 49.88 -29.15 5.88
C LEU A 568 50.09 -30.03 4.64
N GLY A 569 51.04 -30.98 4.67
CA GLY A 569 51.28 -31.93 3.58
C GLY A 569 50.19 -32.99 3.44
N THR A 570 49.72 -33.56 4.56
CA THR A 570 48.57 -34.48 4.58
C THR A 570 47.27 -33.76 4.20
N ASP A 571 47.04 -32.54 4.68
CA ASP A 571 45.87 -31.74 4.32
C ASP A 571 45.84 -31.44 2.81
N LEU A 572 46.99 -31.11 2.20
CA LEU A 572 47.08 -30.87 0.77
C LEU A 572 46.75 -32.12 -0.05
N LEU A 573 47.22 -33.29 0.38
CA LEU A 573 46.97 -34.56 -0.30
C LEU A 573 45.51 -35.01 -0.17
N ILE A 574 44.92 -34.91 1.03
CA ILE A 574 43.51 -35.17 1.28
C ILE A 574 42.64 -34.21 0.47
N ASN A 575 43.04 -32.94 0.38
CA ASN A 575 42.29 -31.94 -0.36
C ASN A 575 42.32 -32.20 -1.88
N LYS A 576 43.46 -32.56 -2.46
CA LYS A 576 43.53 -32.95 -3.88
C LYS A 576 42.71 -34.19 -4.21
N PHE A 577 42.65 -35.14 -3.26
CA PHE A 577 41.81 -36.33 -3.40
C PHE A 577 40.32 -35.98 -3.34
N ASP A 578 39.93 -35.12 -2.38
CA ASP A 578 38.56 -34.63 -2.26
C ASP A 578 38.12 -33.81 -3.48
N GLU A 579 39.00 -32.96 -4.00
CA GLU A 579 38.78 -32.20 -5.22
C GLU A 579 38.54 -33.13 -6.42
N ALA A 580 39.41 -34.11 -6.64
CA ALA A 580 39.28 -35.03 -7.77
C ALA A 580 37.96 -35.81 -7.79
N ILE A 581 37.41 -36.14 -6.61
CA ILE A 581 36.16 -36.90 -6.47
C ILE A 581 34.93 -35.98 -6.54
N ASN A 582 34.95 -34.84 -5.84
CA ASN A 582 33.74 -34.04 -5.60
C ASN A 582 33.60 -32.82 -6.50
N ARG A 583 34.70 -32.31 -7.10
CA ARG A 583 34.66 -31.18 -8.03
C ARG A 583 33.73 -31.41 -9.23
N PRO A 584 33.72 -32.56 -9.93
CA PRO A 584 32.85 -32.73 -11.09
C PRO A 584 31.36 -32.73 -10.71
N GLN A 585 31.00 -33.34 -9.58
CA GLN A 585 29.62 -33.35 -9.10
C GLN A 585 29.16 -31.95 -8.69
N MET A 586 29.97 -31.23 -7.90
CA MET A 586 29.63 -29.86 -7.47
C MET A 586 29.55 -28.88 -8.66
N LYS A 587 30.41 -29.04 -9.66
CA LYS A 587 30.33 -28.31 -10.93
C LYS A 587 29.01 -28.58 -11.64
N ALA A 588 28.63 -29.85 -11.78
CA ALA A 588 27.37 -30.24 -12.42
C ALA A 588 26.15 -29.66 -11.69
N ASP A 589 26.14 -29.71 -10.35
CA ASP A 589 25.04 -29.17 -9.54
C ASP A 589 24.93 -27.64 -9.63
N LEU A 590 26.07 -26.93 -9.61
CA LEU A 590 26.11 -25.47 -9.81
C LEU A 590 25.65 -25.08 -11.22
N MET A 591 26.12 -25.80 -12.25
CA MET A 591 25.71 -25.55 -13.63
C MET A 591 24.22 -25.84 -13.85
N ALA A 592 23.69 -26.89 -13.23
CA ALA A 592 22.26 -27.19 -13.27
C ALA A 592 21.44 -26.09 -12.59
N ALA A 593 21.87 -25.59 -11.43
CA ALA A 593 21.21 -24.48 -10.75
C ALA A 593 21.26 -23.18 -11.56
N LEU A 594 22.38 -22.89 -12.24
CA LEU A 594 22.50 -21.74 -13.13
C LEU A 594 21.63 -21.87 -14.38
N HIS A 595 21.46 -23.08 -14.91
CA HIS A 595 20.57 -23.33 -16.05
C HIS A 595 19.10 -23.14 -15.66
N GLU A 596 18.69 -23.61 -14.47
CA GLU A 596 17.36 -23.37 -13.91
C GLU A 596 17.11 -21.86 -13.73
N GLU A 597 18.09 -21.13 -13.21
CA GLU A 597 17.99 -19.68 -13.05
C GLU A 597 17.92 -18.94 -14.39
N LYS A 598 18.72 -19.35 -15.39
CA LYS A 598 18.66 -18.82 -16.75
C LYS A 598 17.24 -18.92 -17.32
N GLN A 599 16.65 -20.12 -17.26
CA GLN A 599 15.29 -20.35 -17.73
C GLN A 599 14.27 -19.49 -17.00
N ARG A 600 14.44 -19.32 -15.67
CA ARG A 600 13.57 -18.44 -14.87
C ARG A 600 13.66 -16.98 -15.30
N LEU A 601 14.87 -16.45 -15.44
CA LEU A 601 15.11 -15.06 -15.84
C LEU A 601 14.62 -14.81 -17.28
N GLN A 602 14.88 -15.74 -18.19
CA GLN A 602 14.41 -15.68 -19.56
C GLN A 602 12.87 -15.63 -19.62
N ALA A 603 12.18 -16.47 -18.85
CA ALA A 603 10.72 -16.44 -18.76
C ALA A 603 10.19 -15.12 -18.15
N GLU A 604 10.86 -14.59 -17.13
CA GLU A 604 10.50 -13.31 -16.51
C GLU A 604 10.67 -12.14 -17.49
N TYR A 605 11.76 -12.12 -18.27
CA TYR A 605 11.95 -11.11 -19.31
C TYR A 605 10.91 -11.22 -20.42
N LYS A 606 10.59 -12.44 -20.89
CA LYS A 606 9.52 -12.66 -21.87
C LYS A 606 8.16 -12.13 -21.40
N ASP A 607 7.78 -12.40 -20.14
CA ASP A 607 6.54 -11.88 -19.56
C ASP A 607 6.55 -10.35 -19.45
N LEU A 608 7.68 -9.76 -19.06
CA LEU A 608 7.84 -8.30 -19.00
C LEU A 608 7.65 -7.66 -20.38
N PHE A 609 8.31 -8.17 -21.42
CA PHE A 609 8.17 -7.69 -22.79
C PHE A 609 6.75 -7.87 -23.33
N ALA A 610 6.15 -9.05 -23.17
CA ALA A 610 4.76 -9.30 -23.57
C ALA A 610 3.78 -8.35 -22.85
N SER A 611 4.01 -8.07 -21.57
CA SER A 611 3.17 -7.15 -20.78
C SER A 611 3.30 -5.68 -21.25
N ALA A 612 4.46 -5.27 -21.74
CA ALA A 612 4.67 -3.92 -22.28
C ALA A 612 4.13 -3.79 -23.70
N ALA A 613 4.40 -4.78 -24.56
CA ALA A 613 3.88 -4.84 -25.92
C ALA A 613 2.34 -4.87 -25.93
N SER A 614 1.70 -5.62 -25.03
CA SER A 614 0.23 -5.65 -24.90
C SER A 614 -0.38 -4.34 -24.38
N GLN A 615 0.34 -3.59 -23.54
CA GLN A 615 -0.07 -2.24 -23.14
C GLN A 615 -0.01 -1.27 -24.31
N LEU A 616 1.07 -1.33 -25.10
CA LEU A 616 1.21 -0.55 -26.34
C LEU A 616 0.08 -0.89 -27.32
N LEU A 617 -0.22 -2.17 -27.51
CA LEU A 617 -1.35 -2.63 -28.33
C LEU A 617 -2.68 -2.07 -27.84
N ALA A 618 -2.94 -2.09 -26.52
CA ALA A 618 -4.16 -1.56 -25.95
C ALA A 618 -4.29 -0.04 -26.15
N GLU A 619 -3.19 0.69 -26.08
CA GLU A 619 -3.16 2.13 -26.37
C GLU A 619 -3.45 2.40 -27.85
N VAL A 620 -2.86 1.62 -28.76
CA VAL A 620 -3.13 1.69 -30.19
C VAL A 620 -4.59 1.39 -30.50
N HIS A 621 -5.17 0.35 -29.88
CA HIS A 621 -6.60 0.05 -30.01
C HIS A 621 -7.47 1.19 -29.48
N ASN A 622 -7.15 1.76 -28.31
CA ASN A 622 -7.92 2.87 -27.76
C ASN A 622 -7.85 4.11 -28.68
N HIS A 623 -6.70 4.37 -29.28
CA HIS A 623 -6.54 5.47 -30.23
C HIS A 623 -7.36 5.23 -31.51
N GLN A 624 -7.35 4.00 -32.05
CA GLN A 624 -8.19 3.61 -33.17
C GLN A 624 -9.68 3.75 -32.82
N ASP A 625 -10.10 3.25 -31.66
CA ASP A 625 -11.48 3.33 -31.19
C ASP A 625 -11.93 4.79 -31.04
N GLN A 626 -11.07 5.68 -30.54
CA GLN A 626 -11.37 7.12 -30.48
C GLN A 626 -11.57 7.70 -31.88
N ARG A 627 -10.70 7.39 -32.84
CA ARG A 627 -10.88 7.83 -34.24
C ARG A 627 -12.19 7.32 -34.83
N PHE A 628 -12.50 6.02 -34.67
CA PHE A 628 -13.75 5.46 -35.18
C PHE A 628 -14.99 5.98 -34.44
N ARG A 629 -14.90 6.30 -33.13
CA ARG A 629 -15.97 6.96 -32.36
C ARG A 629 -16.25 8.38 -32.87
N ILE A 630 -15.22 9.19 -33.10
CA ILE A 630 -15.41 10.54 -33.66
C ILE A 630 -16.08 10.47 -35.04
N LEU A 631 -15.69 9.48 -35.86
CA LEU A 631 -16.31 9.24 -37.18
C LEU A 631 -17.76 8.74 -37.09
N ARG A 632 -18.12 8.02 -36.03
CA ARG A 632 -19.48 7.49 -35.82
C ARG A 632 -20.42 8.52 -35.20
N ASP A 633 -19.94 9.22 -34.17
CA ASP A 633 -20.76 9.96 -33.22
C ASP A 633 -20.66 11.49 -33.45
N GLY A 634 -19.71 11.96 -34.26
CA GLY A 634 -19.38 13.38 -34.38
C GLY A 634 -18.48 13.88 -33.24
N ILE A 635 -18.14 15.18 -33.23
CA ILE A 635 -17.35 15.84 -32.17
C ILE A 635 -18.25 16.19 -30.97
#